data_AF-A0A9X7R585-F1
#
_entry.id   AF-A0A9X7R585-F1
#
_cell.length_a   1.000
_cell.length_b   1.000
_cell.length_c   1.000
_cell.angle_alpha   90.00
_cell.angle_beta   90.00
_cell.angle_gamma   90.00
#
_symmetry.space_group_name_H-M   'P 1'
#
loop_
_entity.id
_entity.type
_entity.pdbx_description
1 polymer ?
#
loop_
_entity_poly.entity_id
_entity_poly.type
_entity_poly.pdbx_seq_one_letter_code
_entity_poly.pdbx_strand_id
1 'polypeptide(L)'
;MKWLLVLVVALAGCAGQVEPEPRTVRVEVPVAVPCRAPAVDVPTWATASLQKSDSLQTKVRALLAELEQRKGYEVGLMAALAACQ
;
A
#
# COMPACT_ATOMS: atom_id res chain seq x y z
N MET A 1 -10.09 -27.66 -64.23
CA MET A 1 -10.42 -26.22 -64.04
C MET A 1 -11.20 -25.92 -62.76
N LYS A 2 -12.29 -26.65 -62.41
CA LYS A 2 -13.13 -26.35 -61.23
C LYS A 2 -12.36 -26.37 -59.88
N TRP A 3 -11.43 -27.32 -59.71
CA TRP A 3 -10.65 -27.49 -58.48
C TRP A 3 -9.61 -26.39 -58.23
N LEU A 4 -9.07 -25.80 -59.31
CA LEU A 4 -8.15 -24.65 -59.21
C LEU A 4 -8.86 -23.42 -58.66
N LEU A 5 -10.13 -23.20 -59.06
CA LEU A 5 -10.92 -22.09 -58.54
C LEU A 5 -11.19 -22.23 -57.03
N VAL A 6 -11.48 -23.45 -56.56
CA VAL A 6 -11.70 -23.71 -55.13
C VAL A 6 -10.43 -23.46 -54.32
N LEU A 7 -9.27 -23.88 -54.83
CA LEU A 7 -7.98 -23.65 -54.20
C LEU A 7 -7.67 -22.15 -54.10
N VAL A 8 -7.86 -21.41 -55.19
CA VAL A 8 -7.61 -19.94 -55.22
C VAL A 8 -8.50 -19.19 -54.23
N VAL A 9 -9.77 -19.57 -54.09
CA VAL A 9 -10.70 -18.95 -53.13
C VAL A 9 -10.31 -19.27 -51.68
N ALA A 10 -9.87 -20.49 -51.39
CA ALA A 10 -9.42 -20.87 -50.05
C ALA A 10 -8.15 -20.11 -49.62
N LEU A 11 -7.19 -19.90 -50.54
CA LEU A 11 -5.97 -19.14 -50.27
C LEU A 11 -6.22 -17.63 -50.10
N ALA A 12 -7.24 -17.07 -50.76
CA ALA A 12 -7.60 -15.66 -50.61
C ALA A 12 -8.13 -15.32 -49.19
N GLY A 13 -8.74 -16.29 -48.50
CA GLY A 13 -9.20 -16.13 -47.12
C GLY A 13 -8.08 -15.91 -46.10
N CYS A 14 -6.91 -16.52 -46.31
CA CYS A 14 -5.74 -16.32 -45.45
C CYS A 14 -5.05 -14.96 -45.67
N ALA A 15 -5.12 -14.41 -46.89
CA ALA A 15 -4.55 -13.09 -47.23
C ALA A 15 -5.47 -11.91 -46.84
N GLY A 16 -6.74 -12.17 -46.56
CA GLY A 16 -7.74 -11.16 -46.16
C GLY A 16 -7.81 -10.87 -44.67
N GLN A 17 -6.86 -11.37 -43.86
CA GLN A 17 -6.75 -11.01 -42.44
C GLN A 17 -6.33 -9.54 -42.32
N VAL A 18 -7.33 -8.65 -42.28
CA VAL A 18 -7.14 -7.22 -41.98
C VAL A 18 -6.82 -7.12 -40.49
N GLU A 19 -5.64 -6.58 -40.15
CA GLU A 19 -5.32 -6.27 -38.76
C GLU A 19 -6.39 -5.31 -38.21
N PRO A 20 -7.06 -5.64 -37.10
CA PRO A 20 -8.08 -4.77 -36.53
C PRO A 20 -7.46 -3.43 -36.17
N GLU A 21 -8.12 -2.34 -36.56
CA GLU A 21 -7.65 -0.99 -36.28
C GLU A 21 -7.38 -0.81 -34.78
N PRO A 22 -6.17 -0.38 -34.38
CA PRO A 22 -5.78 -0.31 -32.97
C PRO A 22 -6.69 0.65 -32.21
N ARG A 23 -7.62 0.08 -31.42
CA ARG A 23 -8.48 0.84 -30.52
C ARG A 23 -7.68 1.21 -29.28
N THR A 24 -7.21 2.44 -29.21
CA THR A 24 -6.55 2.98 -28.02
C THR A 24 -7.57 3.07 -26.88
N VAL A 25 -7.44 2.18 -25.90
CA VAL A 25 -8.25 2.23 -24.67
C VAL A 25 -7.52 3.12 -23.67
N ARG A 26 -8.23 4.12 -23.13
CA ARG A 26 -7.70 4.93 -22.03
C ARG A 26 -7.72 4.07 -20.76
N VAL A 27 -6.53 3.78 -20.21
CA VAL A 27 -6.36 3.09 -18.93
C VAL A 27 -6.00 4.12 -17.88
N GLU A 28 -6.78 4.20 -16.81
CA GLU A 28 -6.41 5.02 -15.66
C GLU A 28 -5.38 4.25 -14.83
N VAL A 29 -4.14 4.73 -14.87
CA VAL A 29 -3.05 4.18 -14.06
C VAL A 29 -3.12 4.86 -12.70
N PRO A 30 -3.30 4.11 -11.59
CA PRO A 30 -3.27 4.68 -10.26
C PRO A 30 -1.89 5.28 -10.01
N VAL A 31 -1.86 6.57 -9.68
CA VAL A 31 -0.64 7.28 -9.28
C VAL A 31 -0.55 7.33 -7.76
N ALA A 32 0.64 7.08 -7.21
CA ALA A 32 0.85 7.16 -5.77
C ALA A 32 0.67 8.61 -5.31
N VAL A 33 -0.30 8.82 -4.41
CA VAL A 33 -0.52 10.12 -3.76
C VAL A 33 0.40 10.24 -2.54
N PRO A 34 1.08 11.39 -2.34
CA PRO A 34 1.93 11.57 -1.17
C PRO A 34 1.06 11.69 0.09
N CYS A 35 1.33 10.87 1.11
CA CYS A 35 0.69 11.04 2.40
C CYS A 35 1.14 12.36 3.06
N ARG A 36 0.18 13.13 3.57
CA ARG A 36 0.42 14.43 4.25
C ARG A 36 0.07 14.37 5.74
N ALA A 37 0.04 13.19 6.33
CA ALA A 37 -0.18 13.04 7.77
C ALA A 37 0.95 13.75 8.54
N PRO A 38 0.64 14.48 9.63
CA PRO A 38 1.65 15.06 10.49
C PRO A 38 2.48 13.95 11.16
N ALA A 39 3.73 14.26 11.50
CA ALA A 39 4.55 13.37 12.31
C ALA A 39 3.93 13.22 13.70
N VAL A 40 3.88 11.98 14.21
CA VAL A 40 3.43 11.70 15.57
C VAL A 40 4.63 11.85 16.51
N ASP A 41 4.54 12.79 17.44
CA ASP A 41 5.62 13.06 18.38
C ASP A 41 5.85 11.88 19.33
N VAL A 42 7.13 11.57 19.57
CA VAL A 42 7.52 10.55 20.54
C VAL A 42 7.38 11.13 21.95
N PRO A 43 6.55 10.56 22.83
CA PRO A 43 6.39 11.08 24.18
C PRO A 43 7.62 10.79 25.04
N THR A 44 7.78 11.57 26.10
CA THR A 44 8.75 11.25 27.16
C THR A 44 8.27 10.01 27.93
N TRP A 45 8.97 8.89 27.72
CA TRP A 45 8.64 7.61 28.32
C TRP A 45 8.74 7.64 29.85
N ALA A 46 7.75 7.09 30.54
CA ALA A 46 7.71 7.10 32.00
C ALA A 46 8.90 6.36 32.64
N THR A 47 9.50 5.39 31.94
CA THR A 47 10.70 4.70 32.43
C THR A 47 12.01 5.47 32.23
N ALA A 48 12.00 6.58 31.48
CA ALA A 48 13.22 7.31 31.11
C ALA A 48 13.97 7.87 32.33
N SER A 49 13.28 8.13 33.44
CA SER A 49 13.88 8.63 34.69
C SER A 49 14.24 7.53 35.70
N LEU A 50 14.01 6.24 35.39
CA LEU A 50 14.27 5.17 36.34
C LEU A 50 15.78 4.97 36.56
N GLN A 51 16.15 4.78 37.82
CA GLN A 51 17.48 4.43 38.26
C GLN A 51 17.56 2.97 38.71
N LYS A 52 18.76 2.40 38.67
CA LYS A 52 18.99 1.00 39.10
C LYS A 52 18.63 0.80 40.58
N SER A 53 18.91 1.80 41.41
CA SER A 53 18.61 1.82 42.86
C SER A 53 17.14 2.03 43.20
N ASP A 54 16.28 2.35 42.22
CA ASP A 54 14.86 2.56 42.51
C ASP A 54 14.20 1.31 43.05
N SER A 55 13.25 1.53 43.96
CA SER A 55 12.43 0.47 44.54
C SER A 55 11.66 -0.27 43.46
N LEU A 56 11.33 -1.54 43.73
CA LEU A 56 10.50 -2.33 42.82
C LEU A 56 9.15 -1.65 42.55
N GLN A 57 8.54 -1.06 43.57
CA GLN A 57 7.26 -0.37 43.44
C GLN A 57 7.34 0.83 42.49
N THR A 58 8.43 1.62 42.57
CA THR A 58 8.68 2.73 41.64
C THR A 58 8.80 2.24 40.20
N LYS A 59 9.57 1.16 39.99
CA LYS A 59 9.78 0.56 38.67
C LYS A 59 8.48 0.02 38.07
N VAL A 60 7.70 -0.74 38.84
CA VAL A 60 6.42 -1.30 38.39
C VAL A 60 5.44 -0.18 38.03
N ARG A 61 5.36 0.89 38.83
CA ARG A 61 4.50 2.03 38.54
C ARG A 61 4.89 2.71 37.23
N ALA A 62 6.18 2.98 37.02
CA ALA A 62 6.66 3.60 35.78
C ALA A 62 6.42 2.70 34.56
N LEU A 63 6.62 1.38 34.69
CA LEU A 63 6.35 0.42 33.60
C LEU A 63 4.87 0.37 33.23
N LEU A 64 3.97 0.35 34.21
CA LEU A 64 2.52 0.37 33.95
C LEU A 64 2.08 1.68 33.30
N ALA A 65 2.64 2.82 33.74
CA ALA A 65 2.37 4.12 33.12
C ALA A 65 2.87 4.15 31.67
N GLU A 66 4.08 3.66 31.41
CA GLU A 66 4.62 3.60 30.04
C GLU A 66 3.80 2.66 29.14
N LEU A 67 3.28 1.55 29.67
CA LEU A 67 2.42 0.65 28.91
C LEU A 67 1.19 1.38 28.36
N GLU A 68 0.55 2.24 29.15
CA GLU A 68 -0.55 3.08 28.68
C GLU A 68 -0.09 4.17 27.69
N GLN A 69 1.11 4.76 27.91
CA GLN A 69 1.69 5.70 26.93
C GLN A 69 1.93 5.03 25.57
N ARG A 70 2.42 3.79 25.56
CA ARG A 70 2.68 3.02 24.33
C ARG A 70 1.39 2.72 23.58
N LYS A 71 0.32 2.31 24.28
CA LYS A 71 -1.01 2.14 23.68
C LYS A 71 -1.52 3.42 23.03
N GLY A 72 -1.40 4.55 23.72
CA GLY A 72 -1.81 5.85 23.16
C GLY A 72 -0.99 6.23 21.93
N TYR A 73 0.32 6.02 21.96
CA TYR A 73 1.21 6.27 20.83
C TYR A 73 0.88 5.37 19.62
N GLU A 74 0.59 4.09 19.86
CA GLU A 74 0.16 3.15 18.81
C GLU A 74 -1.14 3.59 18.14
N VAL A 75 -2.13 4.05 18.92
CA VAL A 75 -3.37 4.64 18.39
C VAL A 75 -3.07 5.87 17.55
N GLY A 76 -2.17 6.75 17.99
CA GLY A 76 -1.73 7.91 17.22
C GLY A 76 -1.09 7.53 15.88
N LEU A 77 -0.23 6.52 15.88
CA LEU A 77 0.40 6.00 14.66
C LEU A 77 -0.62 5.36 13.72
N MET A 78 -1.56 4.57 14.23
CA MET A 78 -2.63 4.00 13.43
C MET A 78 -3.51 5.08 12.80
N ALA A 79 -3.82 6.15 13.53
CA ALA A 79 -4.59 7.27 12.99
C ALA A 79 -3.82 8.00 11.87
N ALA A 80 -2.52 8.23 12.03
CA ALA A 80 -1.68 8.84 11.00
C ALA A 80 -1.62 7.96 9.73
N LEU A 81 -1.52 6.63 9.88
CA LEU A 81 -1.56 5.69 8.77
C LEU A 81 -2.92 5.66 8.07
N ALA A 82 -4.02 5.70 8.82
CA ALA A 82 -5.37 5.74 8.26
C ALA A 82 -5.61 7.02 7.44
N ALA A 83 -5.00 8.14 7.81
CA ALA A 83 -5.07 9.39 7.05
C ALA A 83 -4.28 9.34 5.71
N CYS A 84 -3.47 8.31 5.48
CA CYS A 84 -2.67 8.12 4.26
C CYS A 84 -3.34 7.24 3.20
N GLN A 85 -4.43 6.55 3.52
CA GLN A 85 -5.18 5.68 2.60
C GLN A 85 -6.15 6.50 1.75
#